data_AF-A0A1R1S7Y4-F1
#
_entry.id   AF-A0A1R1S7Y4-F1
#
_cell.length_a   1.000
_cell.length_b   1.000
_cell.length_c   1.000
_cell.angle_alpha   90.00
_cell.angle_beta   90.00
_cell.angle_gamma   90.00
#
_symmetry.space_group_name_H-M   'P 1'
#
loop_
_entity.id
_entity.type
_entity.pdbx_description
1 polymer ?
#
loop_
_entity_poly.entity_id
_entity_poly.type
_entity_poly.pdbx_seq_one_letter_code
_entity_poly.pdbx_strand_id
1 'polypeptide(L)' 'MPDLEITHQSVRDYIAAKKRGDEKTSGRIKDEVIARFETRITDGTELVELGRAIERFHLGEDL' A
#
# COMPACT_ATOMS: atom_id res chain seq x y z
N MET A 1 18.21 -2.90 -6.35
CA MET A 1 16.89 -2.28 -6.55
C MET A 1 16.90 -1.00 -5.74
N PRO A 2 16.53 0.17 -6.28
CA PRO A 2 16.46 1.38 -5.47
C PRO A 2 15.54 1.13 -4.27
N ASP A 3 15.93 1.65 -3.11
CA ASP A 3 15.14 1.51 -1.88
C ASP A 3 13.73 2.03 -2.14
N LEU A 4 12.74 1.27 -1.66
CA LEU A 4 11.34 1.64 -1.78
C LEU A 4 11.07 2.88 -0.93
N GLU A 5 11.18 4.06 -1.53
CA GLU A 5 10.78 5.31 -0.90
C GLU A 5 9.26 5.37 -0.83
N ILE A 6 8.72 5.24 0.38
CA ILE A 6 7.29 5.39 0.65
C ILE A 6 7.06 6.78 1.20
N THR A 7 6.39 7.64 0.44
CA THR A 7 6.04 8.99 0.89
C THR A 7 4.61 9.07 1.39
N HIS A 8 3.72 8.19 0.89
CA HIS A 8 2.30 8.23 1.20
C HIS A 8 1.95 7.51 2.50
N GLN A 9 1.24 8.18 3.41
CA GLN A 9 0.83 7.62 4.69
C GLN A 9 -0.05 6.37 4.52
N SER A 10 -0.97 6.38 3.56
CA SER A 10 -1.80 5.24 3.19
C SER A 10 -0.98 3.99 2.86
N VAL A 11 0.13 4.13 2.13
CA VAL A 11 0.99 3.00 1.78
C VAL A 11 1.77 2.51 3.00
N ARG A 12 2.18 3.40 3.92
CA ARG A 12 2.75 3.00 5.22
C ARG A 12 1.75 2.20 6.05
N ASP A 13 0.50 2.64 6.08
CA ASP A 13 -0.58 1.97 6.81
C ASP A 13 -0.92 0.60 6.20
N TYR A 14 -0.90 0.51 4.86
CA TYR A 14 -1.03 -0.76 4.14
C TYR A 14 0.06 -1.75 4.54
N ILE A 15 1.32 -1.31 4.54
CA ILE A 15 2.48 -2.15 4.91
C ILE A 15 2.34 -2.62 6.36
N ALA A 16 1.97 -1.72 7.28
CA ALA A 16 1.77 -2.07 8.68
C ALA A 16 0.63 -3.08 8.88
N ALA A 17 -0.48 -2.94 8.14
CA ALA A 17 -1.58 -3.91 8.16
C ALA A 17 -1.16 -5.28 7.61
N LYS A 18 -0.44 -5.30 6.48
CA LYS A 18 0.16 -6.51 5.89
C LYS A 18 1.05 -7.24 6.88
N LYS A 19 2.00 -6.53 7.49
CA LYS A 19 2.93 -7.09 8.50
C LYS A 19 2.22 -7.73 9.69
N ARG A 20 1.14 -7.12 10.17
CA ARG A 20 0.30 -7.65 11.27
C ARG A 20 -0.64 -8.78 10.87
N GLY A 21 -0.69 -9.17 9.59
CA GLY A 21 -1.64 -10.15 9.09
C GLY A 21 -3.08 -9.64 8.97
N ASP A 22 -3.30 -8.32 9.01
CA ASP A 22 -4.64 -7.72 8.91
C ASP A 22 -5.04 -7.55 7.45
N GLU A 23 -5.60 -8.61 6.88
CA GLU A 23 -6.08 -8.66 5.50
C GLU A 23 -7.23 -7.68 5.24
N LYS A 24 -8.13 -7.50 6.23
CA LYS A 24 -9.28 -6.61 6.09
C LYS A 24 -8.84 -5.15 5.96
N THR A 25 -7.92 -4.71 6.81
CA THR A 25 -7.42 -3.34 6.77
C THR A 25 -6.54 -3.10 5.55
N SER A 26 -5.63 -4.02 5.22
CA SER A 26 -4.78 -3.88 4.03
C SER A 26 -5.60 -3.89 2.73
N GLY A 27 -6.64 -4.73 2.63
CA GLY A 27 -7.58 -4.74 1.52
C GLY A 27 -8.34 -3.42 1.35
N ARG A 28 -8.90 -2.88 2.44
CA ARG A 28 -9.60 -1.59 2.41
C ARG A 28 -8.70 -0.45 1.91
N ILE A 29 -7.47 -0.37 2.42
CA ILE A 29 -6.53 0.70 2.03
C ILE A 29 -6.18 0.59 0.55
N LYS A 30 -5.94 -0.63 0.06
CA LYS A 30 -5.67 -0.88 -1.36
C LYS A 30 -6.82 -0.36 -2.24
N ASP A 31 -8.06 -0.69 -1.88
CA ASP A 31 -9.24 -0.26 -2.65
C ASP A 31 -9.43 1.27 -2.60
N GLU A 32 -9.15 1.92 -1.46
CA GLU A 32 -9.19 3.38 -1.33
C GLU A 32 -8.14 4.09 -2.20
N VAL A 33 -6.91 3.55 -2.28
CA VAL A 33 -5.85 4.08 -3.16
C VAL A 33 -6.24 3.96 -4.63
N ILE A 34 -6.80 2.82 -5.02
CA ILE A 34 -7.29 2.60 -6.40
C ILE A 34 -8.40 3.59 -6.73
N ALA A 35 -9.40 3.76 -5.85
CA ALA A 35 -10.50 4.69 -6.06
C ALA A 35 -10.01 6.15 -6.20
N ARG A 36 -9.00 6.58 -5.44
CA ARG A 36 -8.38 7.91 -5.58
C ARG A 36 -7.69 8.10 -6.93
N PHE A 37 -7.04 7.06 -7.45
CA PHE A 37 -6.44 7.10 -8.77
C PHE A 37 -7.50 7.16 -9.88
N GLU A 38 -8.54 6.32 -9.80
CA GLU A 38 -9.63 6.28 -10.79
C GLU A 38 -10.38 7.61 -10.89
N THR A 39 -10.54 8.31 -9.76
CA THR A 39 -11.17 9.64 -9.71
C THR A 39 -10.23 10.78 -10.11
N ARG A 40 -9.00 10.49 -10.54
CA ARG A 40 -7.95 11.45 -10.94
C ARG A 40 -7.64 12.49 -9.86
N ILE A 41 -7.76 12.09 -8.59
CA ILE A 41 -7.44 12.94 -7.45
C ILE A 41 -5.92 12.91 -7.16
N THR A 42 -5.19 11.95 -7.73
CA THR A 42 -3.74 11.77 -7.52
C THR A 42 -3.00 11.70 -8.85
N ASP A 43 -1.69 11.97 -8.81
CA ASP A 43 -0.76 11.84 -9.95
C ASP A 43 -0.33 10.39 -10.23
N GLY A 44 -0.85 9.43 -9.46
CA GLY A 44 -0.53 8.00 -9.58
C GLY A 44 0.72 7.54 -8.83
N THR A 45 1.47 8.44 -8.18
CA THR A 45 2.66 8.05 -7.38
C THR A 45 2.29 7.15 -6.21
N GLU A 46 1.17 7.43 -5.53
CA GLU A 46 0.60 6.59 -4.46
C GLU A 46 0.33 5.15 -4.94
N LEU A 47 -0.19 4.99 -6.17
CA LEU A 47 -0.49 3.67 -6.73
C LEU A 47 0.78 2.89 -7.08
N VAL A 48 1.83 3.57 -7.56
CA VAL A 48 3.14 2.97 -7.82
C VAL A 48 3.79 2.51 -6.53
N GLU A 49 3.75 3.33 -5.48
CA GLU A 49 4.24 2.96 -4.15
C GLU A 49 3.49 1.74 -3.60
N LEU A 50 2.16 1.72 -3.72
CA LEU A 50 1.33 0.58 -3.31
C LEU A 50 1.68 -0.70 -4.09
N GLY A 51 1.86 -0.62 -5.41
CA GLY A 51 2.27 -1.74 -6.25
C GLY A 51 3.60 -2.35 -5.79
N ARG A 52 4.60 -1.51 -5.53
CA ARG A 52 5.88 -1.97 -4.99
C ARG A 52 5.75 -2.55 -3.57
N ALA A 53 4.88 -2.00 -2.74
CA ALA A 53 4.61 -2.54 -1.41
C ALA A 53 3.93 -3.91 -1.46
N ILE A 54 3.02 -4.14 -2.43
CA ILE A 54 2.40 -5.44 -2.68
C ILE A 54 3.44 -6.50 -3.03
N GLU A 55 4.40 -6.17 -3.89
CA GLU A 55 5.46 -7.09 -4.32
C GLU A 55 6.47 -7.38 -3.20
N ARG A 56 6.73 -6.40 -2.33
CA ARG A 56 7.78 -6.49 -1.31
C ARG A 56 7.33 -7.14 -0.01
N PHE A 57 6.11 -6.85 0.47
CA PHE A 57 5.66 -7.22 1.81
C PHE A 57 4.59 -8.32 1.80
N HIS A 58 4.81 -9.32 2.65
CA HIS A 58 3.91 -10.48 2.77
C HIS A 58 2.93 -10.31 3.93
N LEU A 59 1.80 -11.01 3.85
CA LEU A 59 0.82 -11.00 4.92
C LEU A 59 1.38 -11.79 6.11
N GLY A 60 1.39 -11.18 7.31
CA GLY A 60 1.88 -11.83 8.53
C GLY A 60 3.39 -12.00 8.57
N GLU A 61 4.16 -11.19 7.84
CA GLU A 61 5.63 -11.28 7.80
C GLU A 61 6.30 -11.08 9.19
N ASP A 62 5.63 -10.38 10.11
CA ASP A 62 6.12 -10.15 11.48
C ASP A 62 5.41 -11.05 12.54
N LEU A 63 4.71 -12.11 12.12
CA LEU A 63 3.98 -13.05 13.02
C LEU A 63 4.78 -14.29 13.39
#